data_AF-A0A5N6DRS5-F1
#
_entry.id   AF-A0A5N6DRS5-F1
#
_cell.length_a   1.000
_cell.length_b   1.000
_cell.length_c   1.000
_cell.angle_alpha   90.00
_cell.angle_beta   90.00
_cell.angle_gamma   90.00
#
_symmetry.space_group_name_H-M   'P 1'
#
loop_
_entity.id
_entity.type
_entity.pdbx_description
1 polymer ?
#
loop_
_entity_poly.entity_id
_entity_poly.type
_entity_poly.pdbx_seq_one_letter_code
_entity_poly.pdbx_strand_id
1 'polypeptide(L)'
;MSERSAELESNPAIPGLDEEQRRKFEEDKARKRKDACSPWPAEAWQAAWAASRAGVIWEPRFPTIITDFMTPQRVQELAGLPSLPETTWTITTGFASEELDNPEALQYCVVDVWAQLKRVDNGSTGEEVRIWFEGKKRIAWSGHAEAQKSDDTNRTHD
;
A
#
# COMPACT_ATOMS: atom_id res chain seq x y z
N MET A 1 16.31 22.92 43.51
CA MET A 1 15.14 23.80 43.26
C MET A 1 15.69 25.12 42.75
N SER A 2 15.36 25.66 41.59
CA SER A 2 14.31 25.37 40.61
C SER A 2 14.78 25.84 39.25
N GLU A 3 14.17 25.27 38.22
CA GLU A 3 14.65 25.20 36.83
C GLU A 3 14.81 26.53 36.09
N ARG A 4 15.86 26.59 35.25
CA ARG A 4 15.91 27.45 34.07
C ARG A 4 15.10 26.78 32.97
N SER A 5 13.85 27.20 32.79
CA SER A 5 13.09 26.85 31.58
C SER A 5 13.48 27.81 30.47
N ALA A 6 14.25 27.30 29.51
CA ALA A 6 14.55 27.97 28.26
C ALA A 6 13.24 28.20 27.48
N GLU A 7 13.10 29.43 27.00
CA GLU A 7 12.02 29.92 26.16
C GLU A 7 11.86 29.02 24.93
N LEU A 8 10.67 28.43 24.78
CA LEU A 8 10.25 27.81 23.53
C LEU A 8 9.93 28.95 22.56
N GLU A 9 10.74 29.05 21.51
CA GLU A 9 10.55 29.97 20.41
C GLU A 9 9.12 29.88 19.85
N SER A 10 8.39 30.99 20.00
CA SER A 10 7.12 31.24 19.35
C SER A 10 7.36 31.47 17.85
N ASN A 11 7.14 30.45 17.04
CA ASN A 11 7.12 30.60 15.58
C ASN A 11 5.82 31.34 15.15
N PRO A 12 5.88 32.24 14.15
CA PRO A 12 4.89 33.29 13.99
C PRO A 12 3.55 32.78 13.48
N ALA A 13 2.49 33.41 13.99
CA ALA A 13 1.11 33.20 13.61
C ALA A 13 0.91 33.21 12.09
N ILE A 14 0.28 32.16 11.56
CA ILE A 14 -0.30 32.18 10.21
C ILE A 14 -1.43 33.22 10.22
N PRO A 15 -1.31 34.36 9.49
CA PRO A 15 -2.34 35.39 9.51
C PRO A 15 -3.53 34.94 8.64
N GLY A 16 -4.74 34.98 9.19
CA GLY A 16 -5.98 34.80 8.41
C GLY A 16 -6.88 33.62 8.80
N LEU A 17 -6.53 32.83 9.82
CA LEU A 17 -7.41 31.80 10.37
C LEU A 17 -8.25 32.39 11.51
N ASP A 18 -9.57 32.27 11.40
CA ASP A 18 -10.49 32.65 12.48
C ASP A 18 -10.25 31.78 13.74
N GLU A 19 -10.72 32.25 14.90
CA GLU A 19 -10.52 31.57 16.19
C GLU A 19 -11.15 30.17 16.22
N GLU A 20 -12.20 29.95 15.44
CA GLU A 20 -12.89 28.66 15.35
C GLU A 20 -12.08 27.65 14.53
N GLN A 21 -11.48 28.09 13.41
CA GLN A 21 -10.57 27.31 12.58
C GLN A 21 -9.30 26.95 13.34
N ARG A 22 -8.77 27.87 14.15
CA ARG A 22 -7.63 27.59 15.05
C ARG A 22 -7.98 26.55 16.10
N ARG A 23 -9.15 26.66 16.74
CA ARG A 23 -9.62 25.67 17.72
C ARG A 23 -9.79 24.30 17.08
N LYS A 24 -10.43 24.24 15.90
CA LYS A 24 -10.59 23.00 15.12
C LYS A 24 -9.24 22.40 14.72
N PHE A 25 -8.27 23.22 14.33
CA PHE A 25 -6.93 22.75 13.96
C PHE A 25 -6.18 22.15 15.16
N GLU A 26 -6.19 22.82 16.32
CA GLU A 26 -5.53 22.29 17.53
C GLU A 26 -6.26 21.06 18.08
N GLU A 27 -7.58 20.99 17.98
CA GLU A 27 -8.37 19.81 18.34
C GLU A 27 -8.09 18.63 17.40
N ASP A 28 -8.01 18.88 16.09
CA ASP A 28 -7.66 17.86 15.09
C ASP A 28 -6.21 17.37 15.26
N LYS A 29 -5.28 18.27 15.57
CA LYS A 29 -3.89 17.94 15.91
C LYS A 29 -3.78 17.14 17.21
N ALA A 30 -4.56 17.47 18.23
CA ALA A 30 -4.61 16.73 19.49
C ALA A 30 -5.22 15.34 19.31
N ARG A 31 -6.29 15.22 18.51
CA ARG A 31 -6.89 13.94 18.10
C ARG A 31 -5.89 13.08 17.34
N LYS A 32 -5.28 13.63 16.28
CA LYS A 32 -4.24 12.94 15.49
C LYS A 32 -3.04 12.53 16.34
N ARG A 33 -2.63 13.33 17.34
CA ARG A 33 -1.55 12.95 18.27
C ARG A 33 -1.91 11.80 19.20
N LYS A 34 -3.17 11.72 19.67
CA LYS A 34 -3.67 10.58 20.45
C LYS A 34 -3.76 9.32 19.61
N ASP A 35 -4.13 9.45 18.34
CA ASP A 35 -4.25 8.34 17.39
C ASP A 35 -2.91 7.98 16.72
N ALA A 36 -1.88 8.82 16.86
CA ALA A 36 -0.54 8.63 16.29
C ALA A 36 0.37 7.70 17.10
N CYS A 37 -0.18 6.91 18.03
CA CYS A 37 0.53 5.72 18.50
C CYS A 37 0.68 4.80 17.30
N SER A 38 1.85 4.87 16.66
CA SER A 38 2.21 3.96 15.57
C SER A 38 1.93 2.53 16.04
N PRO A 39 1.33 1.67 15.20
CA PRO A 39 0.96 0.30 15.57
C PRO A 39 2.18 -0.60 15.87
N TRP A 40 3.39 -0.03 15.84
CA TRP A 40 4.65 -0.70 16.06
C TRP A 40 5.19 -0.38 17.46
N PRO A 41 5.65 -1.39 18.22
CA PRO A 41 6.49 -1.17 19.39
C PRO A 41 7.69 -0.28 19.04
N ALA A 42 8.08 0.61 19.96
CA ALA A 42 9.15 1.59 19.71
C ALA A 42 10.47 0.95 19.24
N GLU A 43 10.80 -0.21 19.77
CA GLU A 43 12.00 -0.98 19.42
C GLU A 43 11.96 -1.50 17.98
N ALA A 44 10.79 -1.96 17.52
CA ALA A 44 10.59 -2.42 16.16
C ALA A 44 10.62 -1.25 15.15
N TRP A 45 10.13 -0.08 15.54
CA TRP A 45 10.27 1.15 14.75
C TRP A 45 11.74 1.58 14.62
N GLN A 46 12.51 1.55 15.72
CA GLN A 46 13.93 1.89 15.71
C GLN A 46 14.74 0.90 14.86
N ALA A 47 14.45 -0.40 14.96
CA ALA A 47 15.10 -1.43 14.15
C ALA A 47 14.81 -1.24 12.65
N ALA A 48 13.56 -0.94 12.28
CA ALA A 48 13.18 -0.65 10.90
C ALA A 48 13.91 0.61 10.37
N TRP A 49 13.99 1.67 11.19
CA TRP A 49 14.74 2.88 10.86
C TRP A 49 16.23 2.64 10.69
N ALA A 50 16.85 1.83 11.56
CA ALA A 50 18.26 1.49 11.47
C ALA A 50 18.56 0.66 10.21
N ALA A 51 17.71 -0.31 9.88
CA ALA A 51 17.82 -1.10 8.65
C ALA A 51 17.70 -0.22 7.40
N SER A 52 16.74 0.72 7.38
CA SER A 52 16.58 1.67 6.29
C SER A 52 17.82 2.57 6.13
N ARG A 53 18.38 3.10 7.23
CA ARG A 53 19.64 3.87 7.21
C ARG A 53 20.85 3.04 6.76
N ALA A 54 20.85 1.75 7.05
CA ALA A 54 21.88 0.81 6.61
C ALA A 54 21.73 0.39 5.14
N GLY A 55 20.74 0.95 4.42
CA GLY A 55 20.51 0.65 3.01
C GLY A 55 19.81 -0.69 2.77
N VAL A 56 19.16 -1.27 3.78
CA VAL A 56 18.30 -2.44 3.59
C VAL A 56 17.04 -1.97 2.84
N ILE A 57 17.04 -2.15 1.52
CA ILE A 57 15.88 -1.92 0.68
C ILE A 57 14.98 -3.13 0.85
N TRP A 58 13.84 -2.92 1.51
CA TRP A 58 12.75 -3.88 1.50
C TRP A 58 12.11 -3.78 0.12
N GLU A 59 12.46 -4.70 -0.77
CA GLU A 59 11.83 -4.74 -2.09
C GLU A 59 10.33 -4.97 -1.88
N PRO A 60 9.49 -4.06 -2.38
CA PRO A 60 8.06 -4.18 -2.15
C PRO A 60 7.56 -5.38 -2.96
N ARG A 61 6.94 -6.33 -2.25
CA ARG A 61 6.40 -7.58 -2.78
C ARG A 61 4.90 -7.42 -3.01
N PHE A 62 4.44 -7.75 -4.20
CA PHE A 62 3.04 -7.59 -4.58
C PHE A 62 2.44 -8.94 -4.97
N PRO A 63 1.51 -9.47 -4.17
CA PRO A 63 0.82 -10.69 -4.54
C PRO A 63 -0.10 -10.44 -5.74
N THR A 64 -0.08 -11.35 -6.71
CA THR A 64 -0.96 -11.38 -7.88
C THR A 64 -1.68 -12.73 -7.91
N ILE A 65 -3.01 -12.71 -7.93
CA ILE A 65 -3.86 -13.90 -7.90
C ILE A 65 -3.76 -14.62 -9.25
N ILE A 66 -3.62 -15.94 -9.19
CA ILE A 66 -3.67 -16.80 -10.37
C ILE A 66 -5.14 -17.10 -10.67
N THR A 67 -5.56 -16.73 -11.88
CA THR A 67 -6.90 -16.98 -12.41
C THR A 67 -6.79 -17.71 -13.74
N ASP A 68 -7.93 -18.09 -14.34
CA ASP A 68 -7.96 -18.68 -15.68
C ASP A 68 -7.32 -17.77 -16.74
N PHE A 69 -7.40 -16.45 -16.53
CA PHE A 69 -6.76 -15.45 -17.38
C PHE A 69 -5.32 -15.14 -16.91
N MET A 70 -5.13 -14.86 -15.62
CA MET A 70 -3.82 -14.56 -15.00
C MET A 70 -3.07 -15.85 -14.65
N THR A 71 -2.75 -16.64 -15.66
CA THR A 71 -1.87 -17.81 -15.50
C THR A 71 -0.45 -17.39 -15.11
N PRO A 72 0.36 -18.26 -14.49
CA PRO A 72 1.76 -17.95 -14.18
C PRO A 72 2.57 -17.49 -15.40
N GLN A 73 2.28 -18.06 -16.57
CA GLN A 73 2.89 -17.68 -17.85
C GLN A 73 2.49 -16.26 -18.24
N ARG A 74 1.21 -15.91 -18.09
CA ARG A 74 0.72 -14.56 -18.38
C ARG A 74 1.34 -13.53 -17.43
N VAL A 75 1.45 -13.87 -16.14
CA VAL A 75 2.16 -13.02 -15.17
C VAL A 75 3.60 -12.81 -15.60
N GLN A 76 4.31 -13.89 -15.98
CA GLN A 76 5.69 -13.81 -16.46
C GLN A 76 5.82 -12.85 -17.65
N GLU A 77 4.95 -12.99 -18.65
CA GLU A 77 4.95 -12.15 -19.85
C GLU A 77 4.68 -10.67 -19.52
N LEU A 78 3.62 -10.39 -18.74
CA LEU A 78 3.22 -9.03 -18.41
C LEU A 78 4.24 -8.34 -17.50
N ALA A 79 4.68 -8.99 -16.42
CA ALA A 79 5.68 -8.43 -15.52
C ALA A 79 7.08 -8.36 -16.14
N GLY A 80 7.35 -9.16 -17.17
CA GLY A 80 8.67 -9.30 -17.79
C GLY A 80 9.65 -10.06 -16.89
N LEU A 81 9.18 -11.14 -16.27
CA LEU A 81 9.98 -11.96 -15.36
C LEU A 81 10.96 -12.85 -16.14
N PRO A 82 12.19 -13.05 -15.64
CA PRO A 82 13.20 -13.88 -16.31
C PRO A 82 12.84 -15.38 -16.29
N SER A 83 11.99 -15.80 -15.35
CA SER A 83 11.54 -17.17 -15.18
C SER A 83 10.06 -17.19 -14.79
N LEU A 84 9.45 -18.37 -14.88
CA LEU A 84 8.09 -18.58 -14.42
C LEU A 84 8.00 -18.32 -12.91
N PRO A 85 7.05 -17.50 -12.43
CA PRO A 85 6.93 -17.22 -11.00
C PRO A 85 6.42 -18.43 -10.24
N GLU A 86 6.89 -18.60 -9.01
CA GLU A 86 6.39 -19.62 -8.09
C GLU A 86 4.97 -19.27 -7.63
N THR A 87 4.11 -20.28 -7.57
CA THR A 87 2.74 -20.14 -7.08
C THR A 87 2.60 -20.72 -5.67
N THR A 88 1.86 -20.03 -4.82
CA THR A 88 1.59 -20.43 -3.44
C THR A 88 0.10 -20.29 -3.15
N TRP A 89 -0.42 -21.09 -2.21
CA TRP A 89 -1.80 -21.00 -1.77
C TRP A 89 -1.99 -19.93 -0.68
N THR A 90 -3.13 -19.26 -0.70
CA THR A 90 -3.60 -18.32 0.32
C THR A 90 -5.11 -18.44 0.50
N ILE A 91 -5.66 -17.69 1.45
CA ILE A 91 -7.10 -17.52 1.63
C ILE A 91 -7.48 -16.03 1.56
N THR A 92 -8.68 -15.73 1.08
CA THR A 92 -9.23 -14.37 1.11
C THR A 92 -9.52 -13.92 2.55
N THR A 93 -9.53 -12.61 2.77
CA THR A 93 -9.82 -12.01 4.09
C THR A 93 -10.61 -10.72 3.94
N GLY A 94 -11.39 -10.38 4.97
CA GLY A 94 -12.15 -9.14 5.04
C GLY A 94 -11.29 -7.92 5.43
N PHE A 95 -11.95 -6.83 5.83
CA PHE A 95 -11.28 -5.63 6.32
C PHE A 95 -10.62 -5.87 7.68
N ALA A 96 -9.83 -4.89 8.16
CA ALA A 96 -9.11 -5.03 9.44
C ALA A 96 -10.06 -5.31 10.63
N SER A 97 -11.31 -4.81 10.58
CA SER A 97 -12.32 -4.98 11.62
C SER A 97 -13.30 -6.12 11.38
N GLU A 98 -13.30 -6.75 10.20
CA GLU A 98 -14.31 -7.73 9.80
C GLU A 98 -13.63 -8.92 9.12
N GLU A 99 -13.80 -10.11 9.71
CA GLU A 99 -13.43 -11.36 9.05
C GLU A 99 -14.48 -11.75 8.03
N LEU A 100 -14.05 -12.49 6.99
CA LEU A 100 -14.95 -12.97 5.97
C LEU A 100 -15.60 -14.27 6.45
N ASP A 101 -16.92 -14.37 6.40
CA ASP A 101 -17.64 -15.58 6.83
C ASP A 101 -17.28 -16.81 5.97
N ASN A 102 -16.94 -16.59 4.69
CA ASN A 102 -16.60 -17.63 3.73
C ASN A 102 -15.28 -17.28 3.02
N PRO A 103 -14.12 -17.54 3.64
CA PRO A 103 -12.83 -17.35 3.00
C PRO A 103 -12.62 -18.37 1.88
N GLU A 104 -12.16 -17.89 0.72
CA GLU A 104 -11.88 -18.70 -0.45
C GLU A 104 -10.39 -19.00 -0.55
N ALA A 105 -10.04 -20.25 -0.84
CA ALA A 105 -8.65 -20.65 -1.09
C ALA A 105 -8.26 -20.33 -2.53
N LEU A 106 -7.21 -19.51 -2.69
CA LEU A 106 -6.74 -19.03 -3.98
C LEU A 106 -5.25 -19.31 -4.14
N GLN A 107 -4.80 -19.46 -5.39
CA GLN A 107 -3.38 -19.43 -5.71
C GLN A 107 -2.95 -18.01 -6.04
N TYR A 108 -1.73 -17.66 -5.65
CA TYR A 108 -1.12 -16.39 -6.00
C TYR A 108 0.37 -16.59 -6.31
N CYS A 109 0.95 -15.64 -7.02
CA CYS A 109 2.38 -15.50 -7.17
C CYS A 109 2.83 -14.11 -6.72
N VAL A 110 4.14 -13.91 -6.55
CA VAL A 110 4.69 -12.62 -6.13
C VAL A 110 5.39 -11.97 -7.31
N VAL A 111 5.06 -10.70 -7.56
CA VAL A 111 5.87 -9.82 -8.42
C VAL A 111 6.65 -8.87 -7.52
N ASP A 112 7.92 -8.72 -7.85
CA ASP A 112 8.85 -7.91 -7.07
C ASP A 112 9.02 -6.56 -7.76
N VAL A 113 9.01 -5.48 -6.99
CA VAL A 113 9.14 -4.10 -7.51
C VAL A 113 7.85 -3.57 -8.18
N TRP A 114 7.58 -2.29 -7.91
CA TRP A 114 6.39 -1.58 -8.39
C TRP A 114 6.23 -1.58 -9.91
N ALA A 115 7.35 -1.55 -10.65
CA ALA A 115 7.32 -1.52 -12.12
C ALA A 115 6.73 -2.81 -12.72
N GLN A 116 6.98 -3.97 -12.10
CA GLN A 116 6.41 -5.24 -12.55
C GLN A 116 4.90 -5.27 -12.30
N LEU A 117 4.47 -4.88 -11.09
CA LEU A 117 3.05 -4.76 -10.76
C LEU A 117 2.34 -3.82 -11.74
N LYS A 118 2.94 -2.66 -12.05
CA LYS A 118 2.35 -1.69 -12.98
C LYS A 118 2.14 -2.25 -14.38
N ARG A 119 3.00 -3.15 -14.85
CA ARG A 119 2.81 -3.79 -16.17
C ARG A 119 1.68 -4.83 -16.13
N VAL A 120 1.57 -5.57 -15.04
CA VAL A 120 0.45 -6.52 -14.83
C VAL A 120 -0.87 -5.78 -14.78
N ASP A 121 -0.93 -4.70 -13.98
CA ASP A 121 -2.08 -3.79 -13.86
C ASP A 121 -2.46 -3.17 -15.21
N ASN A 122 -1.50 -2.57 -15.93
CA ASN A 122 -1.78 -1.98 -17.25
C ASN A 122 -2.09 -3.02 -18.35
N GLY A 123 -1.69 -4.28 -18.16
CA GLY A 123 -1.91 -5.37 -19.11
C GLY A 123 -3.21 -6.11 -18.88
N SER A 124 -3.92 -5.86 -17.78
CA SER A 124 -5.12 -6.60 -17.42
C SER A 124 -6.21 -5.69 -16.84
N THR A 125 -7.46 -6.03 -17.10
CA THR A 125 -8.59 -5.50 -16.34
C THR A 125 -8.90 -6.49 -15.23
N GLY A 126 -9.07 -6.00 -14.01
CA GLY A 126 -9.20 -6.82 -12.83
C GLY A 126 -9.72 -6.07 -11.63
N GLU A 127 -9.59 -6.71 -10.47
CA GLU A 127 -9.99 -6.17 -9.19
C GLU A 127 -8.92 -6.39 -8.12
N GLU A 128 -8.99 -5.60 -7.06
CA GLU A 128 -8.15 -5.75 -5.88
C GLU A 128 -8.82 -6.72 -4.89
N VAL A 129 -8.16 -7.83 -4.61
CA VAL A 129 -8.63 -8.86 -3.68
C VAL A 129 -7.78 -8.83 -2.42
N ARG A 130 -8.39 -8.96 -1.24
CA ARG A 130 -7.64 -9.06 0.01
C ARG A 130 -7.36 -10.49 0.38
N ILE A 131 -6.10 -10.75 0.73
CA ILE A 131 -5.60 -12.07 1.08
C ILE A 131 -4.71 -12.04 2.32
N TRP A 132 -4.48 -13.22 2.90
CA TRP A 132 -3.41 -13.43 3.86
C TRP A 132 -2.06 -13.63 3.16
N PHE A 133 -1.13 -12.71 3.37
CA PHE A 133 0.21 -12.78 2.80
C PHE A 133 1.24 -12.53 3.90
N GLU A 134 2.13 -13.50 4.13
CA GLU A 134 3.19 -13.43 5.16
C GLU A 134 2.66 -13.05 6.56
N GLY A 135 1.53 -13.66 6.96
CA GLY A 135 0.90 -13.42 8.26
C GLY A 135 0.24 -12.04 8.41
N LYS A 136 0.05 -11.30 7.32
CA LYS A 136 -0.62 -9.99 7.30
C LYS A 136 -1.69 -9.93 6.22
N LYS A 137 -2.74 -9.16 6.45
CA LYS A 137 -3.73 -8.84 5.41
C LYS A 137 -3.10 -7.93 4.36
N ARG A 138 -3.14 -8.31 3.10
CA ARG A 138 -2.61 -7.55 1.95
C ARG A 138 -3.61 -7.49 0.82
N ILE A 139 -3.44 -6.48 -0.03
CA ILE A 139 -4.15 -6.38 -1.29
C ILE A 139 -3.32 -7.10 -2.36
N ALA A 140 -3.98 -7.95 -3.12
CA ALA A 140 -3.48 -8.66 -4.27
C ALA A 140 -4.26 -8.24 -5.52
N TRP A 141 -3.58 -8.20 -6.66
CA TRP A 141 -4.22 -7.93 -7.95
C TRP A 141 -4.82 -9.21 -8.52
N SER A 142 -6.09 -9.17 -8.96
CA SER A 142 -6.78 -10.28 -9.63
C SER A 142 -7.24 -9.83 -11.01
N GLY A 143 -6.44 -10.16 -12.04
CA GLY A 143 -6.79 -9.87 -13.44
C GLY A 143 -7.74 -10.93 -14.01
N HIS A 144 -8.75 -10.49 -14.76
CA HIS A 144 -9.78 -11.36 -15.35
C HIS A 144 -9.92 -11.20 -16.86
N ALA A 145 -9.36 -10.13 -17.45
CA ALA A 145 -9.38 -9.88 -18.88
C ALA A 145 -8.19 -9.00 -19.30
N GLU A 146 -7.95 -8.85 -20.61
CA GLU A 146 -6.99 -7.88 -21.14
C GLU A 146 -7.41 -6.45 -20.82
N ALA A 147 -6.44 -5.56 -20.64
CA ALA A 147 -6.71 -4.13 -20.62
C ALA A 147 -7.16 -3.66 -22.01
N GLN A 148 -8.26 -2.92 -22.08
CA GLN A 148 -8.69 -2.31 -23.33
C GLN A 148 -7.64 -1.28 -23.77
N LYS A 149 -7.10 -1.40 -24.98
CA LYS A 149 -6.35 -0.31 -25.60
C LYS A 149 -7.34 0.81 -25.89
N SER A 150 -7.34 1.87 -25.09
CA SER A 150 -7.99 3.11 -25.48
C SER A 150 -7.19 3.69 -26.65
N ASP A 151 -7.70 3.51 -27.87
CA ASP A 151 -7.23 4.24 -29.05
C ASP A 151 -7.61 5.72 -28.88
N ASP A 152 -6.89 6.46 -28.05
CA ASP A 152 -6.91 7.93 -28.03
C ASP A 152 -6.07 8.46 -29.21
N THR A 153 -6.51 8.12 -30.42
CA THR A 153 -6.07 8.73 -31.67
C THR A 153 -7.29 9.13 -32.49
N ASN A 154 -8.00 10.17 -32.04
CA ASN A 154 -8.56 11.21 -32.91
C ASN A 154 -9.38 12.23 -32.11
N ARG A 155 -8.71 13.30 -31.66
CA ARG A 155 -9.29 14.64 -31.61
C ARG A 155 -8.27 15.62 -32.17
N THR A 156 -8.08 15.55 -33.48
CA THR A 156 -7.65 16.72 -34.24
C THR A 156 -8.81 17.71 -34.16
N HIS A 157 -8.59 18.82 -33.46
CA HIS A 157 -9.47 19.97 -33.50
C HIS A 157 -9.32 20.61 -34.88
N ASP A 158 -10.37 20.54 -35.69
CA ASP A 158 -10.69 21.60 -36.66
C ASP A 158 -11.21 22.84 -35.91
#